data_AF-A0A933G593-F1
#
_entry.id   AF-A0A933G593-F1
#
_cell.length_a   1.000
_cell.length_b   1.000
_cell.length_c   1.000
_cell.angle_alpha   90.00
_cell.angle_beta   90.00
_cell.angle_gamma   90.00
#
_symmetry.space_group_name_H-M   'P 1'
#
loop_
_entity.id
_entity.type
_entity.pdbx_description
1 polymer ?
#
loop_
_entity_poly.entity_id
_entity_poly.type
_entity_poly.pdbx_seq_one_letter_code
_entity_poly.pdbx_strand_id
1 'polypeptide(L)' 'MNLAVRDLRQHWGRFGLSCLGVGLLLALVLSFAGIYNGFIADALGLIRSSGADLWVVQKDT' A
#
# COMPACT_ATOMS: atom_id res chain seq x y z
N MET A 1 -11.26 36.30 -13.05
CA MET A 1 -10.21 36.67 -12.07
C MET A 1 -9.55 35.38 -11.57
N ASN A 2 -8.38 34.98 -12.10
CA ASN A 2 -7.72 33.74 -11.67
C ASN A 2 -6.44 34.07 -10.86
N LEU A 3 -6.65 34.57 -9.63
CA LEU A 3 -5.58 34.97 -8.72
C LEU A 3 -4.83 33.75 -8.16
N ALA A 4 -5.52 32.62 -7.97
CA ALA A 4 -4.94 31.39 -7.44
C ALA A 4 -3.81 30.84 -8.33
N VAL A 5 -3.99 30.84 -9.65
CA VAL A 5 -2.95 30.37 -10.59
C VAL A 5 -1.75 31.32 -10.63
N ARG A 6 -1.96 32.61 -10.42
CA ARG A 6 -0.88 33.60 -10.42
C ARG A 6 -0.06 33.54 -9.12
N ASP A 7 -0.72 33.25 -8.00
CA ASP A 7 -0.07 33.05 -6.69
C ASP A 7 0.70 31.71 -6.63
N LEU A 8 0.11 30.66 -7.21
CA LEU A 8 0.80 29.39 -7.46
C LEU A 8 2.08 29.61 -8.30
N ARG A 9 2.04 30.60 -9.21
CA ARG A 9 3.17 30.96 -10.06
C ARG A 9 4.30 31.69 -9.34
N GLN A 10 3.99 32.42 -8.28
CA GLN A 10 4.97 33.15 -7.49
C GLN A 10 5.65 32.23 -6.46
N HIS A 11 4.95 31.19 -6.01
CA HIS A 11 5.40 30.25 -4.99
C HIS A 11 5.53 28.79 -5.49
N TRP A 12 5.85 28.59 -6.78
CA TRP A 12 5.92 27.26 -7.43
C TRP A 12 6.73 26.22 -6.66
N GLY A 13 7.92 26.60 -6.15
CA GLY A 13 8.82 25.65 -5.49
C GLY A 13 8.20 25.05 -4.22
N ARG A 14 7.57 25.90 -3.40
CA ARG A 14 6.96 25.48 -2.13
C ARG A 14 5.68 24.66 -2.36
N PHE A 15 4.91 24.99 -3.39
CA PHE A 15 3.73 24.21 -3.76
C PHE A 15 4.10 22.86 -4.39
N GLY A 16 5.12 22.84 -5.26
CA GLY A 16 5.66 21.63 -5.85
C GLY A 16 6.21 20.66 -4.80
N LEU A 17 6.94 21.16 -3.80
CA LEU A 17 7.42 20.36 -2.66
C LEU A 17 6.29 19.71 -1.87
N SER A 18 5.21 20.45 -1.59
CA SER A 18 4.04 19.90 -0.88
C SER A 18 3.31 18.85 -1.72
N CYS A 19 3.09 19.11 -3.01
CA CYS A 19 2.50 18.12 -3.92
C CYS A 19 3.37 16.86 -4.03
N LEU A 20 4.69 17.00 -4.09
CA LEU A 20 5.61 15.88 -4.06
C LEU A 20 5.51 15.08 -2.75
N GLY A 21 5.49 15.75 -1.60
CA GLY A 21 5.34 15.09 -0.30
C GLY A 21 4.05 14.29 -0.20
N VAL A 22 2.92 14.89 -0.58
CA VAL A 22 1.61 14.21 -0.60
C VAL A 22 1.60 13.07 -1.61
N GLY A 23 2.18 13.27 -2.81
CA GLY A 23 2.29 12.24 -3.83
C GLY A 23 3.15 11.04 -3.38
N LEU A 24 4.26 11.30 -2.70
CA LEU A 24 5.12 10.26 -2.11
C LEU A 24 4.39 9.47 -1.03
N LEU A 25 3.65 10.16 -0.15
CA LEU A 25 2.84 9.49 0.88
C LEU A 25 1.74 8.63 0.25
N LEU A 26 1.05 9.14 -0.77
CA LEU A 26 0.04 8.37 -1.49
C LEU A 26 0.63 7.14 -2.18
N ALA A 27 1.75 7.31 -2.89
CA ALA A 27 2.46 6.21 -3.55
C ALA A 27 2.90 5.14 -2.54
N LEU A 28 3.37 5.55 -1.36
CA LEU A 28 3.73 4.65 -0.27
C LEU A 28 2.53 3.84 0.20
N VAL A 29 1.39 4.48 0.45
CA VAL A 29 0.16 3.80 0.89
C VAL A 29 -0.29 2.77 -0.14
N LEU A 30 -0.30 3.12 -1.42
CA LEU A 30 -0.65 2.21 -2.51
C LEU A 30 0.33 1.02 -2.59
N SER A 31 1.62 1.29 -2.41
CA SER A 31 2.66 0.24 -2.39
C SER A 31 2.43 -0.73 -1.23
N PHE A 32 2.14 -0.22 -0.02
CA PHE A 32 1.85 -1.05 1.14
C PHE A 32 0.60 -1.93 0.94
N ALA A 33 -0.47 -1.37 0.36
CA ALA A 33 -1.65 -2.13 0.03
C ALA A 33 -1.34 -3.28 -0.94
N GLY A 34 -0.51 -3.03 -1.96
CA GLY A 34 -0.07 -4.06 -2.90
C GLY A 34 0.75 -5.16 -2.23
N ILE A 35 1.76 -4.79 -1.43
CA ILE A 35 2.64 -5.72 -0.71
C ILE A 35 1.82 -6.60 0.24
N TYR A 36 0.89 -6.01 0.99
CA TYR A 36 0.08 -6.75 1.95
C TYR A 36 -0.79 -7.82 1.27
N ASN A 37 -1.45 -7.45 0.17
CA ASN A 37 -2.23 -8.41 -0.61
C ASN A 37 -1.35 -9.51 -1.22
N GLY A 38 -0.16 -9.15 -1.72
CA GLY A 38 0.81 -10.10 -2.24
C GLY A 38 1.31 -11.07 -1.18
N PHE A 39 1.65 -10.57 0.01
CA PHE A 39 2.11 -11.38 1.14
C PHE A 39 1.03 -12.37 1.62
N ILE A 40 -0.24 -11.93 1.69
CA ILE A 40 -1.36 -12.82 2.02
C ILE A 40 -1.51 -13.92 0.96
N ALA A 41 -1.46 -13.55 -0.32
CA ALA A 41 -1.57 -14.51 -1.41
C ALA A 41 -0.44 -15.55 -1.35
N ASP A 42 0.78 -15.11 -1.05
CA ASP A 42 1.95 -15.97 -0.91
C ASP A 42 1.83 -16.90 0.31
N ALA A 43 1.45 -16.37 1.48
CA ALA A 43 1.22 -17.17 2.69
C ALA A 43 0.13 -18.24 2.49
N LEU A 44 -0.97 -17.88 1.83
CA LEU A 44 -2.02 -18.83 1.47
C LEU A 44 -1.59 -19.82 0.39
N GLY A 45 -0.68 -19.41 -0.50
CA GLY A 45 -0.04 -20.26 -1.49
C GLY A 45 0.80 -21.34 -0.82
N LEU A 46 1.67 -20.95 0.11
CA LEU A 46 2.51 -21.85 0.90
C LEU A 46 1.68 -22.88 1.68
N ILE A 47 0.60 -22.46 2.34
CA ILE A 47 -0.31 -23.37 3.06
C ILE A 47 -0.95 -24.38 2.11
N ARG A 48 -1.43 -23.93 0.94
CA ARG A 48 -2.07 -24.82 -0.06
C ARG A 48 -1.09 -25.75 -0.76
N SER A 49 0.12 -25.28 -1.09
CA SER A 49 1.14 -26.08 -1.76
C SER A 49 1.84 -27.06 -0.83
N SER A 50 1.86 -26.79 0.49
CA SER A 50 2.47 -27.69 1.46
C SER A 50 1.72 -29.01 1.62
N GLY A 51 0.57 -29.22 0.95
CA GLY A 51 -0.16 -30.48 1.01
C GLY A 51 -0.60 -30.87 2.43
N ALA A 52 -0.61 -29.90 3.35
CA ALA A 52 -1.06 -30.10 4.71
C ALA A 52 -2.59 -30.07 4.69
N ASP A 53 -3.19 -31.18 4.26
CA ASP A 53 -4.45 -31.63 4.83
C ASP A 53 -4.14 -31.90 6.31
N LEU A 54 -4.01 -30.81 7.08
CA LEU A 54 -3.65 -30.82 8.50
C LEU A 54 -4.91 -31.28 9.22
N TRP A 55 -5.18 -32.58 9.13
CA TRP A 55 -6.23 -33.23 9.89
C TRP A 55 -5.82 -33.15 11.36
N VAL A 56 -6.38 -32.17 12.06
CA VAL A 56 -6.28 -32.08 13.51
C VAL A 56 -7.12 -33.22 14.08
N VAL A 57 -6.52 -34.40 14.27
CA VAL A 57 -7.17 -35.46 15.05
C VAL A 57 -7.08 -35.00 16.49
N GLN A 58 -8.22 -34.61 17.06
CA GLN A 58 -8.34 -34.41 18.49
C GLN A 58 -7.93 -35.73 19.18
N LYS A 59 -6.78 -35.73 19.84
CA LYS A 59 -6.28 -36.91 20.56
C LYS A 59 -6.99 -37.00 21.91
N ASP A 60 -8.13 -37.67 21.86
CA ASP A 60 -8.95 -38.11 22.99
C ASP A 60 -9.40 -37.02 23.98
N THR A 61 -10.50 -37.32 24.65
CA THR A 61 -11.12 -36.55 25.74
C THR A 61 -10.13 -36.19 26.86
#